data_AF-K9SB54-F1
#
_entry.id   AF-K9SB54-F1
#
_cell.length_a   1.000
_cell.length_b   1.000
_cell.length_c   1.000
_cell.angle_alpha   90.00
_cell.angle_beta   90.00
_cell.angle_gamma   90.00
#
_symmetry.space_group_name_H-M   'P 1'
#
loop_
_entity.id
_entity.type
_entity.pdbx_description
1 polymer ?
#
loop_
_entity_poly.entity_id
_entity_poly.type
_entity_poly.pdbx_seq_one_letter_code
_entity_poly.pdbx_strand_id
1 'polypeptide(L)'
;MSPKEWHRLAGTLANCTPSRCLDIDAVLDTGQHTLTGNALLIFRQGLAYAAANAYEKALASYDCVLGLCADYYEIWYERGLVLENLCRYPEAIASYNRALELEPAREIACSILSSRGDALQYGLGDYEAAISSYERAIASLPSYYLAWHHRGNALFYGLNHFQAALESYNQAIEINPGFAATWQNRGNVLVEMAHYSEAIASYDQALVLSPDDQAIRYARSRAIDKAGGIDDRKLPTTNPAWYGRGYYEDENAEAVPEPTKPEVEKSSPEPTPAVRYRPALLLEDELGQREIPLTENLCTVGRDPRCTIRIHSQFVSRVHGTLVCLPQPDGSYAYQVVDGTLEGKRSTNGILVNGHKQESWELKAGDRLDFGPNVHAIYLEPTYTPPSI
;
A
#
# COMPACT_ATOMS: atom_id res chain seq x y z
N MET A 1 4.97 22.87 19.52
CA MET A 1 5.32 21.51 19.03
C MET A 1 4.27 21.12 18.02
N SER A 2 4.67 20.66 16.84
CA SER A 2 3.74 20.21 15.80
C SER A 2 3.07 18.88 16.19
N PRO A 3 1.86 18.55 15.69
CA PRO A 3 1.21 17.26 15.94
C PRO A 3 2.08 16.05 15.61
N LYS A 4 2.96 16.18 14.59
CA LYS A 4 3.94 15.15 14.20
C LYS A 4 5.04 14.92 15.23
N GLU A 5 5.43 15.93 16.00
CA GLU A 5 6.43 15.80 17.06
C GLU A 5 5.86 15.09 18.29
N TRP A 6 4.54 15.16 18.51
CA TRP A 6 3.85 14.47 19.59
C TRP A 6 3.65 12.96 19.33
N HIS A 7 3.36 12.53 18.09
CA HIS A 7 3.30 11.10 17.77
C HIS A 7 4.63 10.38 18.06
N ARG A 8 5.78 11.05 17.90
CA ARG A 8 7.09 10.53 18.32
C ARG A 8 7.25 10.41 19.83
N LEU A 9 6.69 11.35 20.60
CA LEU A 9 6.76 11.38 22.07
C LEU A 9 5.73 10.45 22.75
N ALA A 10 4.60 10.17 22.11
CA ALA A 10 3.62 9.21 22.59
C ALA A 10 4.20 7.77 22.63
N GLY A 11 5.08 7.44 21.66
CA GLY A 11 5.82 6.17 21.65
C GLY A 11 6.75 5.99 22.85
N THR A 12 7.27 7.07 23.44
CA THR A 12 8.11 7.03 24.65
C THR A 12 7.31 6.94 25.95
N LEU A 13 6.04 7.36 25.97
CA LEU A 13 5.16 7.35 27.16
C LEU A 13 4.45 6.01 27.38
N ALA A 14 4.52 5.06 26.44
CA ALA A 14 3.95 3.71 26.56
C ALA A 14 4.56 2.86 27.71
N ASN A 15 5.61 3.35 28.39
CA ASN A 15 6.33 2.63 29.45
C ASN A 15 6.08 3.16 30.88
N CYS A 16 5.15 4.10 31.10
CA CYS A 16 4.87 4.63 32.45
C CYS A 16 3.60 4.03 33.06
N THR A 17 3.74 3.41 34.25
CA THR A 17 2.63 2.87 35.04
C THR A 17 1.84 3.97 35.78
N PRO A 18 0.54 3.74 36.10
CA PRO A 18 -0.41 4.80 36.45
C PRO A 18 -0.20 5.47 37.83
N SER A 19 0.68 4.93 38.67
CA SER A 19 0.74 5.31 40.09
C SER A 19 1.75 6.41 40.42
N ARG A 20 2.40 7.05 39.43
CA ARG A 20 3.46 8.04 39.69
C ARG A 20 3.41 9.34 38.88
N CYS A 21 2.28 9.67 38.27
CA CYS A 21 2.10 10.94 37.54
C CYS A 21 0.93 11.74 38.12
N LEU A 22 1.07 12.20 39.36
CA LEU A 22 0.34 13.36 39.88
C LEU A 22 1.28 14.57 39.67
N ASP A 23 0.71 15.66 39.17
CA ASP A 23 1.35 16.87 38.65
C ASP A 23 1.85 16.79 37.19
N ILE A 24 0.91 16.66 36.26
CA ILE A 24 1.12 17.09 34.88
C ILE A 24 0.06 18.16 34.56
N ASP A 25 0.34 19.40 34.96
CA ASP A 25 -0.28 20.61 34.40
C ASP A 25 0.26 20.85 32.97
N ALA A 26 0.02 19.91 32.06
CA ALA A 26 0.38 20.07 30.65
C ALA A 26 -0.88 20.29 29.82
N VAL A 27 -1.41 21.50 29.87
CA VAL A 27 -2.50 21.98 29.02
C VAL A 27 -2.22 21.61 27.55
N LEU A 28 -3.15 20.91 26.90
CA LEU A 28 -3.17 20.84 25.44
C LEU A 28 -3.96 22.05 24.94
N ASP A 29 -3.22 23.12 24.63
CA ASP A 29 -3.76 24.34 24.03
C ASP A 29 -3.61 24.26 22.52
N THR A 30 -4.70 23.94 21.82
CA THR A 30 -4.79 23.99 20.35
C THR A 30 -5.19 25.37 19.84
N GLY A 31 -5.28 26.38 20.73
CA GLY A 31 -5.54 27.78 20.38
C GLY A 31 -7.01 28.19 20.43
N GLN A 32 -7.96 27.28 20.74
CA GLN A 32 -9.39 27.60 20.87
C GLN A 32 -9.97 27.26 22.25
N HIS A 33 -9.64 26.09 22.79
CA HIS A 33 -10.12 25.64 24.10
C HIS A 33 -9.03 24.84 24.80
N THR A 34 -8.99 24.87 26.13
CA THR A 34 -7.98 24.17 26.93
C THR A 34 -8.56 22.92 27.57
N LEU A 35 -8.00 21.76 27.22
CA LEU A 35 -8.35 20.50 27.89
C LEU A 35 -7.47 20.33 29.13
N THR A 36 -8.09 20.14 30.31
CA THR A 36 -7.37 20.08 31.59
C THR A 36 -7.83 18.91 32.48
N GLY A 37 -7.02 18.58 33.50
CA GLY A 37 -7.35 17.58 34.53
C GLY A 37 -7.62 16.17 33.98
N ASN A 38 -8.67 15.53 34.50
CA ASN A 38 -9.02 14.15 34.15
C ASN A 38 -9.36 13.99 32.66
N ALA A 39 -10.02 14.98 32.05
CA ALA A 39 -10.41 14.93 30.64
C ALA A 39 -9.17 14.83 29.73
N LEU A 40 -8.12 15.60 30.05
CA LEU A 40 -6.84 15.54 29.35
C LEU A 40 -6.15 14.19 29.52
N LEU A 41 -6.15 13.62 30.73
CA LEU A 41 -5.53 12.32 30.98
C LEU A 41 -6.21 11.21 30.18
N ILE A 42 -7.55 11.19 30.17
CA ILE A 42 -8.33 10.20 29.43
C ILE A 42 -8.13 10.39 27.92
N PHE A 43 -8.08 11.63 27.43
CA PHE A 43 -7.79 11.89 26.01
C PHE A 43 -6.41 11.35 25.60
N ARG A 44 -5.38 11.60 26.41
CA ARG A 44 -4.03 11.06 26.18
C ARG A 44 -3.99 9.53 26.21
N GLN A 45 -4.75 8.91 27.10
CA GLN A 45 -4.92 7.44 27.11
C GLN A 45 -5.58 6.96 25.81
N GLY A 46 -6.61 7.66 25.34
CA GLY A 46 -7.26 7.38 24.05
C GLY A 46 -6.29 7.44 22.88
N LEU A 47 -5.48 8.50 22.80
CA LEU A 47 -4.43 8.64 21.78
C LEU A 47 -3.40 7.50 21.84
N ALA A 48 -2.99 7.10 23.05
CA ALA A 48 -2.08 5.97 23.24
C ALA A 48 -2.71 4.64 22.80
N TYR A 49 -4.00 4.41 23.09
CA TYR A 49 -4.73 3.24 22.60
C TYR A 49 -4.84 3.25 21.08
N ALA A 50 -5.10 4.39 20.45
CA ALA A 50 -5.16 4.53 19.00
C ALA A 50 -3.81 4.19 18.36
N ALA A 51 -2.70 4.72 18.90
CA ALA A 51 -1.35 4.40 18.44
C ALA A 51 -0.98 2.92 18.61
N ALA A 52 -1.56 2.24 19.60
CA ALA A 52 -1.41 0.81 19.83
C ALA A 52 -2.40 -0.07 19.02
N ASN A 53 -3.18 0.53 18.10
CA ASN A 53 -4.26 -0.12 17.35
C ASN A 53 -5.37 -0.73 18.23
N ALA A 54 -5.47 -0.33 19.50
CA ALA A 54 -6.53 -0.73 20.43
C ALA A 54 -7.76 0.18 20.26
N TYR A 55 -8.32 0.17 19.05
CA TYR A 55 -9.30 1.16 18.59
C TYR A 55 -10.58 1.24 19.45
N GLU A 56 -11.13 0.12 19.90
CA GLU A 56 -12.32 0.13 20.77
C GLU A 56 -12.05 0.81 22.13
N LYS A 57 -10.84 0.64 22.68
CA LYS A 57 -10.45 1.33 23.92
C LYS A 57 -10.21 2.81 23.70
N ALA A 58 -9.64 3.17 22.56
CA ALA A 58 -9.49 4.56 22.15
C ALA A 58 -10.85 5.25 22.02
N LEU A 59 -11.79 4.60 21.32
CA LEU A 59 -13.15 5.10 21.14
C LEU A 59 -13.88 5.29 22.47
N ALA A 60 -13.81 4.31 23.38
CA ALA A 60 -14.39 4.44 24.72
C ALA A 60 -13.78 5.60 25.53
N SER A 61 -12.47 5.84 25.38
CA SER A 61 -11.80 6.97 26.02
C SER A 61 -12.29 8.29 25.43
N TYR A 62 -12.39 8.41 24.10
CA TYR A 62 -12.89 9.61 23.44
C TYR A 62 -14.35 9.90 23.78
N ASP A 63 -15.23 8.90 23.75
CA ASP A 63 -16.64 9.04 24.14
C ASP A 63 -16.76 9.49 25.61
N CYS A 64 -15.90 9.01 26.50
CA CYS A 64 -15.84 9.46 27.88
C CYS A 64 -15.46 10.95 27.98
N VAL A 65 -14.44 11.41 27.24
CA VAL A 65 -14.06 12.82 27.23
C VAL A 65 -15.16 13.69 26.61
N LEU A 66 -15.80 13.24 25.53
CA LEU A 66 -16.91 13.95 24.89
C LEU A 66 -18.13 14.10 25.81
N GLY A 67 -18.35 13.18 26.75
CA GLY A 67 -19.34 13.32 27.81
C GLY A 67 -19.02 14.42 28.84
N LEU A 68 -17.75 14.83 28.94
CA LEU A 68 -17.28 15.89 29.83
C LEU A 68 -17.11 17.25 29.11
N CYS A 69 -16.57 17.21 27.89
CA CYS A 69 -16.18 18.36 27.07
C CYS A 69 -16.36 18.00 25.60
N ALA A 70 -17.37 18.60 24.97
CA ALA A 70 -17.75 18.32 23.58
C ALA A 70 -17.32 19.43 22.61
N ASP A 71 -16.70 20.50 23.11
CA ASP A 71 -16.28 21.72 22.40
C ASP A 71 -14.80 21.70 21.98
N TYR A 72 -14.15 20.53 22.05
CA TYR A 72 -12.77 20.36 21.62
C TYR A 72 -12.71 19.53 20.32
N TYR A 73 -12.47 20.21 19.19
CA TYR A 73 -12.56 19.60 17.85
C TYR A 73 -11.64 18.39 17.66
N GLU A 74 -10.48 18.38 18.32
CA GLU A 74 -9.46 17.35 18.10
C GLU A 74 -9.93 15.99 18.58
N ILE A 75 -10.74 15.92 19.65
CA ILE A 75 -11.32 14.65 20.11
C ILE A 75 -12.28 14.10 19.05
N TRP A 76 -13.11 14.96 18.46
CA TRP A 76 -14.01 14.56 17.38
C TRP A 76 -13.25 14.11 16.13
N TYR A 77 -12.16 14.78 15.78
CA TYR A 77 -11.30 14.39 14.68
C TYR A 77 -10.63 13.03 14.92
N GLU A 78 -9.99 12.84 16.08
CA GLU A 78 -9.33 11.59 16.47
C GLU A 78 -10.32 10.42 16.60
N ARG A 79 -11.53 10.71 17.10
CA ARG A 79 -12.64 9.75 17.10
C ARG A 79 -13.01 9.33 15.69
N GLY A 80 -13.09 10.28 14.75
CA GLY A 80 -13.34 9.99 13.34
C GLY A 80 -12.29 9.04 12.74
N LEU A 81 -11.00 9.32 12.99
CA LEU A 81 -9.90 8.49 12.50
C LEU A 81 -9.94 7.06 13.05
N VAL A 82 -10.25 6.91 14.35
CA VAL A 82 -10.42 5.59 14.97
C VAL A 82 -11.62 4.84 14.39
N LEU A 83 -12.73 5.54 14.14
CA LEU A 83 -13.92 4.94 13.53
C LEU A 83 -13.68 4.48 12.09
N GLU A 84 -12.88 5.21 11.30
CA GLU A 84 -12.44 4.75 9.98
C GLU A 84 -11.64 3.45 10.05
N ASN A 85 -10.72 3.34 11.01
CA ASN A 85 -9.95 2.11 11.23
C ASN A 85 -10.82 0.93 11.69
N LEU A 86 -11.97 1.20 12.31
CA LEU A 86 -12.99 0.22 12.65
C LEU A 86 -14.00 -0.03 11.51
N CYS A 87 -13.83 0.61 10.35
CA CYS A 87 -14.75 0.58 9.22
C CYS A 87 -16.17 1.11 9.54
N ARG A 88 -16.31 1.97 10.55
CA ARG A 88 -17.57 2.61 10.98
C ARG A 88 -17.72 3.98 10.32
N TYR A 89 -17.74 3.98 8.98
CA TYR A 89 -17.63 5.19 8.17
C TYR A 89 -18.73 6.26 8.41
N PRO A 90 -20.03 5.92 8.56
CA PRO A 90 -21.05 6.92 8.85
C PRO A 90 -20.80 7.68 10.15
N GLU A 91 -20.34 6.98 11.19
CA GLU A 91 -20.02 7.58 12.48
C GLU A 91 -18.72 8.40 12.43
N ALA A 92 -17.75 7.98 11.62
CA ALA A 92 -16.53 8.74 11.36
C ALA A 92 -16.88 10.09 10.70
N ILE A 93 -17.70 10.06 9.64
CA ILE A 93 -18.17 11.25 8.93
C ILE A 93 -18.94 12.19 9.87
N ALA A 94 -19.81 11.66 10.72
CA ALA A 94 -20.52 12.45 11.73
C ALA A 94 -19.53 13.12 12.71
N SER A 95 -18.47 12.41 13.12
CA SER A 95 -17.44 12.95 14.00
C SER A 95 -16.64 14.07 13.32
N TYR A 96 -16.27 13.90 12.05
CA TYR A 96 -15.61 14.95 11.27
C TYR A 96 -16.47 16.18 11.05
N ASN A 97 -17.76 15.99 10.78
CA ASN A 97 -18.69 17.12 10.67
C ASN A 97 -18.75 17.88 11.99
N ARG A 98 -18.83 17.18 13.12
CA ARG A 98 -18.82 17.82 14.43
C ARG A 98 -17.51 18.54 14.74
N ALA A 99 -16.37 17.97 14.34
CA ALA A 99 -15.07 18.64 14.46
C ALA A 99 -15.03 19.94 13.64
N LEU A 100 -15.59 19.94 12.42
CA LEU A 100 -15.62 21.13 11.55
C LEU A 100 -16.60 22.21 12.03
N GLU A 101 -17.70 21.84 12.68
CA GLU A 101 -18.64 22.77 13.31
C GLU A 101 -18.02 23.58 14.45
N LEU A 102 -16.94 23.08 15.05
CA LEU A 102 -16.17 23.77 16.08
C LEU A 102 -15.12 24.73 15.50
N GLU A 103 -15.20 24.98 14.18
CA GLU A 103 -14.39 25.97 13.45
C GLU A 103 -12.88 25.86 13.70
N PRO A 104 -12.26 24.69 13.53
CA PRO A 104 -10.83 24.53 13.76
C PRO A 104 -10.02 25.45 12.83
N ALA A 105 -8.78 25.73 13.23
CA ALA A 105 -7.88 26.54 12.42
C ALA A 105 -7.81 26.01 10.98
N ARG A 106 -7.73 26.94 10.01
CA ARG A 106 -7.86 26.67 8.57
C ARG A 106 -7.08 25.43 8.09
N GLU A 107 -5.82 25.30 8.50
CA GLU A 107 -4.94 24.19 8.11
C GLU A 107 -5.44 22.83 8.63
N ILE A 108 -6.01 22.84 9.84
CA ILE A 108 -6.57 21.67 10.50
C ILE A 108 -7.91 21.30 9.84
N ALA A 109 -8.75 22.30 9.56
CA ALA A 109 -10.00 22.10 8.83
C ALA A 109 -9.78 21.39 7.48
N CYS A 110 -8.72 21.75 6.74
CA CYS A 110 -8.36 21.07 5.49
C CYS A 110 -8.02 19.58 5.69
N SER A 111 -7.33 19.23 6.76
CA SER A 111 -6.99 17.83 7.08
C SER A 111 -8.24 17.02 7.47
N ILE A 112 -9.14 17.62 8.25
CA ILE A 112 -10.43 17.00 8.61
C ILE A 112 -11.31 16.82 7.36
N LEU A 113 -11.36 17.81 6.47
CA LEU A 113 -12.10 17.73 5.21
C LEU A 113 -11.57 16.63 4.30
N SER A 114 -10.25 16.45 4.19
CA SER A 114 -9.67 15.34 3.45
C SER A 114 -9.97 13.99 4.07
N SER A 115 -9.87 13.85 5.41
CA SER A 115 -10.20 12.58 6.09
C SER A 115 -11.68 12.23 5.93
N ARG A 116 -12.57 13.23 6.01
CA ARG A 116 -14.00 13.03 5.68
C ARG A 116 -14.20 12.59 4.24
N GLY A 117 -13.46 13.18 3.30
CA GLY A 117 -13.48 12.78 1.90
C GLY A 117 -13.01 11.33 1.70
N ASP A 118 -11.94 10.91 2.37
CA ASP A 118 -11.41 9.55 2.30
C ASP A 118 -12.44 8.53 2.85
N ALA A 119 -13.09 8.84 3.98
CA ALA A 119 -14.15 8.02 4.53
C ALA A 119 -15.36 7.87 3.58
N LEU A 120 -15.76 8.96 2.90
CA LEU A 120 -16.81 8.94 1.89
C LEU A 120 -16.42 8.10 0.67
N GLN A 121 -15.21 8.33 0.16
CA GLN A 121 -14.69 7.69 -1.05
C GLN A 121 -14.41 6.20 -0.86
N TYR A 122 -13.58 5.83 0.11
CA TYR A 122 -13.11 4.45 0.28
C TYR A 122 -14.03 3.63 1.18
N GLY A 123 -14.76 4.29 2.09
CA GLY A 123 -15.66 3.61 3.02
C GLY A 123 -17.07 3.43 2.48
N LEU A 124 -17.65 4.49 1.90
CA LEU A 124 -19.04 4.47 1.41
C LEU A 124 -19.15 4.39 -0.12
N GLY A 125 -18.07 4.63 -0.87
CA GLY A 125 -18.12 4.73 -2.32
C GLY A 125 -18.87 5.95 -2.84
N ASP A 126 -19.09 6.97 -2.00
CA ASP A 126 -19.76 8.22 -2.38
C ASP A 126 -18.71 9.21 -2.90
N TYR A 127 -18.38 9.05 -4.19
CA TYR A 127 -17.32 9.80 -4.84
C TYR A 127 -17.67 11.28 -5.00
N GLU A 128 -18.93 11.61 -5.28
CA GLU A 128 -19.40 12.98 -5.42
C GLU A 128 -19.32 13.75 -4.09
N ALA A 129 -19.76 13.15 -2.98
CA ALA A 129 -19.63 13.79 -1.66
C ALA A 129 -18.16 13.88 -1.21
N ALA A 130 -17.33 12.90 -1.57
CA ALA A 130 -15.90 12.95 -1.34
C ALA A 130 -15.24 14.12 -2.09
N ILE A 131 -15.54 14.28 -3.39
CA ILE A 131 -15.06 15.40 -4.21
C ILE A 131 -15.48 16.74 -3.60
N SER A 132 -16.73 16.89 -3.17
CA SER A 132 -17.19 18.10 -2.48
C SER A 132 -16.37 18.40 -1.22
N SER A 133 -15.97 17.36 -0.48
CA SER A 133 -15.12 17.51 0.71
C SER A 133 -13.72 17.99 0.35
N TYR A 134 -13.09 17.41 -0.68
CA TYR A 134 -11.77 17.85 -1.16
C TYR A 134 -11.80 19.25 -1.76
N GLU A 135 -12.85 19.60 -2.51
CA GLU A 135 -13.01 20.94 -3.09
C GLU A 135 -13.16 22.02 -2.00
N ARG A 136 -13.86 21.72 -0.91
CA ARG A 136 -13.88 22.60 0.26
C ARG A 136 -12.49 22.75 0.90
N ALA A 137 -11.71 21.67 0.97
CA ALA A 137 -10.33 21.74 1.49
C ALA A 137 -9.43 22.58 0.59
N ILE A 138 -9.54 22.40 -0.74
CA ILE A 138 -8.81 23.15 -1.76
C ILE A 138 -9.19 24.64 -1.72
N ALA A 139 -10.49 24.97 -1.66
CA ALA A 139 -10.94 26.36 -1.58
C ALA A 139 -10.41 27.08 -0.34
N SER A 140 -10.28 26.35 0.78
CA SER A 140 -9.72 26.86 2.03
C SER A 140 -8.20 27.01 2.00
N LEU A 141 -7.49 26.00 1.49
CA LEU A 141 -6.03 25.98 1.37
C LEU A 141 -5.63 25.37 0.02
N PRO A 142 -5.50 26.20 -1.04
CA PRO A 142 -5.17 25.71 -2.38
C PRO A 142 -3.82 24.99 -2.46
N SER A 143 -2.89 25.32 -1.56
CA SER A 143 -1.57 24.69 -1.45
C SER A 143 -1.58 23.36 -0.67
N TYR A 144 -2.74 22.80 -0.36
CA TYR A 144 -2.84 21.49 0.30
C TYR A 144 -2.85 20.37 -0.74
N TYR A 145 -1.66 19.91 -1.12
CA TYR A 145 -1.48 18.95 -2.22
C TYR A 145 -2.28 17.65 -2.05
N LEU A 146 -2.49 17.18 -0.81
CA LEU A 146 -3.26 15.96 -0.54
C LEU A 146 -4.70 16.08 -1.04
N ALA A 147 -5.38 17.21 -0.80
CA ALA A 147 -6.76 17.37 -1.26
C ALA A 147 -6.86 17.30 -2.80
N TRP A 148 -5.89 17.86 -3.53
CA TRP A 148 -5.80 17.71 -4.98
C TRP A 148 -5.55 16.25 -5.40
N HIS A 149 -4.65 15.55 -4.73
CA HIS A 149 -4.39 14.13 -4.99
C HIS A 149 -5.64 13.26 -4.77
N HIS A 150 -6.31 13.41 -3.62
CA HIS A 150 -7.50 12.64 -3.29
C HIS A 150 -8.68 12.98 -4.21
N ARG A 151 -8.86 14.26 -4.59
CA ARG A 151 -9.82 14.65 -5.63
C ARG A 151 -9.53 13.95 -6.96
N GLY A 152 -8.26 13.89 -7.36
CA GLY A 152 -7.83 13.15 -8.55
C GLY A 152 -8.19 11.67 -8.47
N ASN A 153 -7.96 11.02 -7.32
CA ASN A 153 -8.30 9.62 -7.11
C ASN A 153 -9.81 9.37 -7.23
N ALA A 154 -10.64 10.24 -6.62
CA ALA A 154 -12.10 10.09 -6.68
C ALA A 154 -12.63 10.28 -8.12
N LEU A 155 -12.14 11.30 -8.82
CA LEU A 155 -12.49 11.55 -10.22
C LEU A 155 -12.05 10.40 -11.13
N PHE A 156 -10.86 9.84 -10.90
CA PHE A 156 -10.30 8.78 -11.72
C PHE A 156 -11.00 7.44 -11.49
N TYR A 157 -10.93 6.92 -10.26
CA TYR A 157 -11.36 5.56 -9.95
C TYR A 157 -12.87 5.44 -9.75
N GLY A 158 -13.53 6.52 -9.29
CA GLY A 158 -14.96 6.52 -9.00
C GLY A 158 -15.81 6.92 -10.20
N LEU A 159 -15.44 8.03 -10.85
CA LEU A 159 -16.28 8.68 -11.87
C LEU A 159 -15.75 8.57 -13.30
N ASN A 160 -14.54 8.01 -13.51
CA ASN A 160 -13.89 7.95 -14.83
C ASN A 160 -13.74 9.32 -15.52
N HIS A 161 -13.66 10.40 -14.74
CA HIS A 161 -13.46 11.77 -15.24
C HIS A 161 -11.95 12.03 -15.45
N PHE A 162 -11.37 11.40 -16.47
CA PHE A 162 -9.91 11.32 -16.67
C PHE A 162 -9.24 12.69 -16.80
N GLN A 163 -9.80 13.61 -17.59
CA GLN A 163 -9.21 14.94 -17.79
C GLN A 163 -9.17 15.75 -16.47
N ALA A 164 -10.26 15.77 -15.72
CA ALA A 164 -10.32 16.49 -14.44
C ALA A 164 -9.44 15.84 -13.36
N ALA A 165 -9.27 14.51 -13.42
CA ALA A 165 -8.33 13.81 -12.55
C ALA A 165 -6.87 14.18 -12.87
N LEU A 166 -6.51 14.23 -14.17
CA LEU A 166 -5.19 14.65 -14.64
C LEU A 166 -4.86 16.08 -14.19
N GLU A 167 -5.81 17.02 -14.33
CA GLU A 167 -5.66 18.39 -13.81
C GLU A 167 -5.41 18.41 -12.30
N SER A 168 -6.14 17.60 -11.54
CA SER A 168 -5.97 17.51 -10.08
C SER A 168 -4.60 16.96 -9.70
N TYR A 169 -4.11 15.92 -10.40
CA TYR A 169 -2.78 15.38 -10.16
C TYR A 169 -1.67 16.37 -10.54
N ASN A 170 -1.82 17.10 -11.65
CA ASN A 170 -0.87 18.14 -12.05
C ASN A 170 -0.75 19.23 -10.98
N GLN A 171 -1.88 19.70 -10.42
CA GLN A 171 -1.88 20.67 -9.32
C GLN A 171 -1.22 20.10 -8.05
N ALA A 172 -1.52 18.87 -7.68
CA ALA A 172 -0.87 18.21 -6.55
C ALA A 172 0.66 18.10 -6.73
N ILE A 173 1.14 17.81 -7.94
CA ILE A 173 2.56 17.74 -8.31
C ILE A 173 3.22 19.11 -8.28
N GLU A 174 2.57 20.15 -8.80
CA GLU A 174 3.09 21.52 -8.79
C GLU A 174 3.36 22.00 -7.35
N ILE A 175 2.45 21.66 -6.44
CA ILE A 175 2.57 22.00 -5.01
C ILE A 175 3.60 21.12 -4.30
N ASN A 176 3.57 19.80 -4.54
CA ASN A 176 4.48 18.85 -3.92
C ASN A 176 4.95 17.77 -4.92
N PRO A 177 6.08 18.02 -5.61
CA PRO A 177 6.63 17.06 -6.56
C PRO A 177 7.23 15.82 -5.88
N GLY A 178 7.42 15.82 -4.55
CA GLY A 178 8.02 14.72 -3.81
C GLY A 178 7.07 13.56 -3.48
N PHE A 179 5.80 13.64 -3.86
CA PHE A 179 4.82 12.58 -3.55
C PHE A 179 4.67 11.59 -4.71
N ALA A 180 5.43 10.48 -4.63
CA ALA A 180 5.52 9.46 -5.68
C ALA A 180 4.16 8.90 -6.13
N ALA A 181 3.21 8.72 -5.20
CA ALA A 181 1.88 8.21 -5.52
C ALA A 181 1.10 9.11 -6.49
N THR A 182 1.28 10.44 -6.44
CA THR A 182 0.63 11.34 -7.42
C THR A 182 1.20 11.14 -8.82
N TRP A 183 2.52 10.96 -8.95
CA TRP A 183 3.16 10.69 -10.23
C TRP A 183 2.69 9.36 -10.83
N GLN A 184 2.61 8.31 -10.00
CA GLN A 184 2.06 7.03 -10.42
C GLN A 184 0.62 7.17 -10.90
N ASN A 185 -0.24 7.86 -10.16
CA ASN A 185 -1.66 8.01 -10.52
C ASN A 185 -1.85 8.92 -11.74
N ARG A 186 -0.99 9.94 -11.92
CA ARG A 186 -0.88 10.71 -13.16
C ARG A 186 -0.55 9.80 -14.34
N GLY A 187 0.42 8.89 -14.18
CA GLY A 187 0.76 7.90 -15.20
C GLY A 187 -0.43 7.00 -15.54
N ASN A 188 -1.14 6.51 -14.52
CA ASN A 188 -2.31 5.63 -14.70
C ASN A 188 -3.42 6.32 -15.50
N VAL A 189 -3.77 7.57 -15.18
CA VAL A 189 -4.82 8.28 -15.92
C VAL A 189 -4.40 8.57 -17.37
N LEU A 190 -3.12 8.88 -17.60
CA LEU A 190 -2.59 9.09 -18.96
C LEU A 190 -2.62 7.80 -19.79
N VAL A 191 -2.39 6.63 -19.19
CA VAL A 191 -2.56 5.33 -19.87
C VAL A 191 -4.01 5.11 -20.30
N GLU A 192 -4.98 5.43 -19.46
CA GLU A 192 -6.41 5.30 -19.82
C GLU A 192 -6.83 6.27 -20.92
N MET A 193 -6.18 7.43 -20.99
CA MET A 193 -6.34 8.41 -22.07
C MET A 193 -5.45 8.14 -23.30
N ALA A 194 -4.70 7.03 -23.32
CA ALA A 194 -3.74 6.65 -24.37
C ALA A 194 -2.56 7.61 -24.61
N HIS A 195 -2.25 8.50 -23.66
CA HIS A 195 -1.05 9.36 -23.66
C HIS A 195 0.16 8.62 -23.08
N TYR A 196 0.61 7.57 -23.78
CA TYR A 196 1.59 6.63 -23.22
C TYR A 196 2.97 7.23 -22.96
N SER A 197 3.46 8.16 -23.78
CA SER A 197 4.76 8.82 -23.59
C SER A 197 4.80 9.63 -22.30
N GLU A 198 3.76 10.45 -22.05
CA GLU A 198 3.61 11.23 -20.82
C GLU A 198 3.37 10.34 -19.60
N ALA A 199 2.68 9.21 -19.79
CA ALA A 199 2.50 8.22 -18.73
C ALA A 199 3.83 7.63 -18.28
N ILE A 200 4.69 7.21 -19.22
CA ILE A 200 6.02 6.66 -18.93
C ILE A 200 6.87 7.69 -18.20
N ALA A 201 6.89 8.94 -18.66
CA ALA A 201 7.60 10.02 -17.97
C ALA A 201 7.09 10.24 -16.53
N SER A 202 5.79 10.07 -16.29
CA SER A 202 5.22 10.14 -14.93
C SER A 202 5.70 8.98 -14.07
N TYR A 203 5.71 7.75 -14.60
CA TYR A 203 6.22 6.60 -13.88
C TYR A 203 7.73 6.70 -13.62
N ASP A 204 8.50 7.25 -14.55
CA ASP A 204 9.93 7.53 -14.34
C ASP A 204 10.15 8.46 -13.16
N GLN A 205 9.38 9.54 -13.06
CA GLN A 205 9.43 10.43 -11.88
C GLN A 205 9.02 9.70 -10.59
N ALA A 206 7.99 8.86 -10.65
CA ALA A 206 7.57 8.07 -9.51
C ALA A 206 8.67 7.07 -9.06
N LEU A 207 9.41 6.47 -10.00
CA LEU A 207 10.55 5.59 -9.73
C LEU A 207 11.78 6.33 -9.23
N VAL A 208 12.02 7.58 -9.63
CA VAL A 208 13.07 8.40 -9.01
C VAL A 208 12.80 8.58 -7.51
N LEU A 209 11.54 8.80 -7.14
CA LEU A 209 11.11 8.99 -5.75
C LEU A 209 10.96 7.68 -4.98
N SER A 210 10.66 6.57 -5.65
CA SER A 210 10.46 5.25 -5.07
C SER A 210 11.09 4.17 -5.96
N PRO A 211 12.43 4.04 -5.95
CA PRO A 211 13.16 3.21 -6.90
C PRO A 211 12.77 1.74 -6.88
N ASP A 212 12.42 1.22 -5.70
CA ASP A 212 12.11 -0.20 -5.47
C ASP A 212 10.64 -0.56 -5.64
N ASP A 213 9.80 0.37 -6.09
CA ASP A 213 8.38 0.11 -6.30
C ASP A 213 8.14 -0.71 -7.58
N GLN A 214 7.94 -2.01 -7.39
CA GLN A 214 7.67 -2.96 -8.46
C GLN A 214 6.35 -2.67 -9.20
N ALA A 215 5.34 -2.12 -8.52
CA ALA A 215 4.06 -1.81 -9.14
C ALA A 215 4.21 -0.66 -10.13
N ILE A 216 5.01 0.36 -9.80
CA ILE A 216 5.33 1.46 -10.71
C ILE A 216 6.14 0.95 -11.90
N ARG A 217 7.15 0.10 -11.69
CA ARG A 217 7.94 -0.50 -12.80
C ARG A 217 7.06 -1.31 -13.76
N TYR A 218 6.14 -2.10 -13.21
CA TYR A 218 5.20 -2.89 -14.00
C TYR A 218 4.24 -2.00 -14.79
N ALA A 219 3.68 -0.96 -14.16
CA ALA A 219 2.79 0.00 -14.82
C ALA A 219 3.51 0.74 -15.97
N ARG A 220 4.77 1.13 -15.75
CA ARG A 220 5.65 1.70 -16.77
C ARG A 220 5.87 0.75 -17.95
N SER A 221 6.22 -0.51 -17.69
CA SER A 221 6.41 -1.53 -18.73
C SER A 221 5.16 -1.69 -19.58
N ARG A 222 3.98 -1.78 -18.95
CA ARG A 222 2.70 -1.86 -19.66
C ARG A 222 2.43 -0.64 -20.53
N ALA A 223 2.81 0.55 -20.08
CA ALA A 223 2.68 1.76 -20.89
C ALA A 223 3.59 1.72 -22.12
N ILE A 224 4.81 1.18 -22.01
CA ILE A 224 5.74 0.99 -23.14
C ILE A 224 5.20 -0.01 -24.16
N ASP A 225 4.67 -1.14 -23.68
CA ASP A 225 4.07 -2.16 -24.54
C ASP A 225 2.90 -1.57 -25.33
N LYS A 226 2.01 -0.82 -24.66
CA LYS A 226 0.89 -0.13 -25.29
C LYS A 226 1.33 0.98 -26.25
N ALA A 227 2.49 1.60 -26.02
CA ALA A 227 3.08 2.59 -26.92
C ALA A 227 3.67 1.96 -28.21
N GLY A 228 3.65 0.63 -28.35
CA GLY A 228 4.17 -0.06 -29.52
C GLY A 228 5.67 -0.33 -29.47
N GLY A 229 6.25 -0.46 -28.27
CA GLY A 229 7.67 -0.82 -28.10
C GLY A 229 8.62 0.34 -28.38
N ILE A 230 8.27 1.56 -27.92
CA ILE A 230 9.19 2.69 -27.94
C ILE A 230 10.45 2.31 -27.15
N ASP A 231 11.62 2.43 -27.79
CA ASP A 231 12.92 2.25 -27.13
C ASP A 231 13.04 3.23 -25.97
N ASP A 232 13.16 2.72 -24.74
CA ASP A 232 13.31 3.50 -23.51
C ASP A 232 14.42 4.55 -23.60
N ARG A 233 15.44 4.33 -24.45
CA ARG A 233 16.55 5.26 -24.70
C ARG A 233 16.14 6.52 -25.48
N LYS A 234 14.99 6.49 -26.16
CA LYS A 234 14.47 7.58 -27.00
C LYS A 234 13.39 8.43 -26.32
N LEU A 235 12.93 8.02 -25.14
CA LEU A 235 11.96 8.81 -24.39
C LEU A 235 12.68 10.00 -23.72
N PRO A 236 12.05 11.18 -23.65
CA PRO A 236 12.63 12.32 -22.94
C PRO A 236 12.89 11.94 -21.49
N THR A 237 14.15 11.65 -21.16
CA THR A 237 14.57 11.49 -19.78
C THR A 237 14.47 12.86 -19.12
N THR A 238 13.82 12.87 -17.98
CA THR A 238 13.13 14.01 -17.38
C THR A 238 14.06 15.20 -17.11
N ASN A 239 13.91 16.26 -17.89
CA ASN A 239 14.28 17.63 -17.52
C ASN A 239 12.97 18.35 -17.06
N PRO A 240 12.90 18.95 -15.85
CA PRO A 240 11.68 19.55 -15.28
C PRO A 240 11.00 20.68 -16.09
N ALA A 241 11.57 21.09 -17.23
CA ALA A 241 11.08 22.23 -18.01
C ALA A 241 9.74 21.99 -18.77
N TRP A 242 9.22 20.76 -18.79
CA TRP A 242 8.05 20.40 -19.60
C TRP A 242 6.71 20.84 -19.01
N TYR A 243 6.63 21.13 -17.71
CA TYR A 243 5.34 21.45 -17.05
C TYR A 243 4.75 22.82 -17.42
N GLY A 244 5.44 23.63 -18.23
CA GLY A 244 5.06 25.03 -18.50
C GLY A 244 4.77 25.41 -19.96
N ARG A 245 4.86 24.49 -20.94
CA ARG A 245 4.56 24.85 -22.35
C ARG A 245 3.65 23.82 -23.00
N GLY A 246 2.44 24.27 -23.35
CA GLY A 246 1.52 23.53 -24.20
C GLY A 246 2.14 23.19 -25.56
N TYR A 247 1.73 22.06 -26.12
CA TYR A 247 2.19 21.55 -27.39
C TYR A 247 1.84 22.49 -28.55
N TYR A 248 2.85 23.14 -29.11
CA TYR A 248 2.93 23.41 -30.55
C TYR A 248 4.35 23.05 -31.01
N GLU A 249 4.40 22.29 -32.10
CA GLU A 249 5.57 21.68 -32.72
C GLU A 249 6.56 22.74 -33.23
N ASP A 250 7.86 22.50 -33.06
CA ASP A 250 8.90 23.12 -33.88
C ASP A 250 9.76 22.00 -34.49
N GLU A 251 9.47 21.70 -35.75
CA GLU A 251 10.33 20.94 -36.64
C GLU A 251 11.60 21.76 -36.92
N ASN A 252 12.71 21.46 -36.24
CA ASN A 252 14.10 21.57 -36.71
C ASN A 252 15.08 21.65 -35.54
N ALA A 253 15.72 20.53 -35.18
CA ALA A 253 16.97 20.56 -34.44
C ALA A 253 17.86 19.39 -34.91
N GLU A 254 18.98 19.74 -35.54
CA GLU A 254 19.97 18.84 -36.14
C GLU A 254 20.72 18.00 -35.10
N ALA A 255 21.13 16.79 -35.50
CA ALA A 255 21.78 15.79 -34.68
C ALA A 255 23.25 16.15 -34.34
N VAL A 256 23.61 16.01 -33.06
CA VAL A 256 25.00 16.04 -32.57
C VAL A 256 25.47 14.59 -32.35
N PRO A 257 26.66 14.16 -32.84
CA PRO A 257 27.10 12.78 -32.69
C PRO A 257 27.72 12.50 -31.30
N GLU A 258 27.41 11.33 -30.74
CA GLU A 258 27.92 10.83 -29.46
C GLU A 258 29.36 10.27 -29.55
N PRO A 259 30.16 10.31 -28.45
CA PRO A 259 31.48 9.67 -28.38
C PRO A 259 31.39 8.19 -27.99
N THR A 260 32.13 7.35 -28.73
CA THR A 260 32.30 5.90 -28.52
C THR A 260 33.02 5.53 -27.22
N LYS A 261 32.53 4.48 -26.54
CA LYS A 261 33.20 3.79 -25.42
C LYS A 261 33.71 2.40 -25.82
N PRO A 262 34.77 1.86 -25.19
CA PRO A 262 35.41 0.61 -25.62
C PRO A 262 34.74 -0.64 -25.06
N GLU A 263 34.76 -1.71 -25.87
CA GLU A 263 34.27 -3.06 -25.57
C GLU A 263 35.15 -3.78 -24.53
N VAL A 264 34.52 -4.56 -23.65
CA VAL A 264 35.17 -5.55 -22.79
C VAL A 264 34.46 -6.89 -22.96
N GLU A 265 35.15 -7.87 -23.51
CA GLU A 265 34.72 -9.28 -23.59
C GLU A 265 34.55 -9.88 -22.19
N LYS A 266 33.47 -10.64 -21.98
CA LYS A 266 33.34 -11.57 -20.85
C LYS A 266 32.87 -12.93 -21.36
N SER A 267 33.73 -13.93 -21.22
CA SER A 267 33.37 -15.35 -21.30
C SER A 267 32.65 -15.79 -20.02
N SER A 268 31.67 -16.67 -20.14
CA SER A 268 30.93 -17.28 -19.02
C SER A 268 31.14 -18.80 -19.04
N PRO A 269 31.34 -19.49 -17.89
CA PRO A 269 31.24 -20.94 -17.80
C PRO A 269 29.84 -21.38 -17.34
N GLU A 270 29.38 -22.54 -17.82
CA GLU A 270 28.08 -23.17 -17.47
C GLU A 270 28.06 -23.70 -16.01
N PRO A 271 26.89 -23.73 -15.32
CA PRO A 271 26.79 -24.19 -13.94
C PRO A 271 26.50 -25.70 -13.80
N THR A 272 27.15 -26.34 -12.82
CA THR A 272 26.85 -27.69 -12.33
C THR A 272 25.63 -27.72 -11.38
N PRO A 273 24.86 -28.82 -11.30
CA PRO A 273 23.66 -28.91 -10.47
C PRO A 273 23.98 -29.05 -8.97
N ALA A 274 23.30 -28.27 -8.13
CA ALA A 274 23.48 -28.24 -6.68
C ALA A 274 22.76 -29.40 -5.96
N VAL A 275 23.38 -29.94 -4.90
CA VAL A 275 22.83 -31.01 -4.03
C VAL A 275 21.74 -30.42 -3.10
N ARG A 276 20.56 -31.05 -3.00
CA ARG A 276 19.43 -30.64 -2.13
C ARG A 276 19.24 -31.58 -0.93
N TYR A 277 19.43 -31.06 0.29
CA TYR A 277 19.27 -31.81 1.55
C TYR A 277 17.85 -31.75 2.14
N ARG A 278 16.97 -30.89 1.63
CA ARG A 278 15.59 -30.70 2.10
C ARG A 278 14.64 -30.55 0.91
N PRO A 279 13.35 -30.90 1.06
CA PRO A 279 12.36 -30.63 0.03
C PRO A 279 12.21 -29.13 -0.18
N ALA A 280 11.86 -28.76 -1.41
CA ALA A 280 11.72 -27.37 -1.82
C ALA A 280 10.55 -27.20 -2.79
N LEU A 281 10.08 -25.96 -2.94
CA LEU A 281 9.22 -25.56 -4.02
C LEU A 281 10.03 -24.78 -5.05
N LEU A 282 10.04 -25.24 -6.29
CA LEU A 282 10.51 -24.44 -7.42
C LEU A 282 9.35 -23.54 -7.85
N LEU A 283 9.29 -22.35 -7.30
CA LEU A 283 8.26 -21.38 -7.61
C LEU A 283 8.65 -20.60 -8.85
N GLU A 284 7.73 -20.53 -9.80
CA GLU A 284 7.80 -19.68 -10.97
C GLU A 284 6.64 -18.70 -10.92
N ASP A 285 6.96 -17.43 -10.75
CA ASP A 285 6.01 -16.33 -10.71
C ASP A 285 6.50 -15.13 -11.54
N GLU A 286 5.80 -14.00 -11.47
CA GLU A 286 6.12 -12.80 -12.25
C GLU A 286 7.52 -12.20 -11.95
N LEU A 287 8.19 -12.64 -10.87
CA LEU A 287 9.58 -12.26 -10.54
C LEU A 287 10.63 -13.27 -11.04
N GLY A 288 10.21 -14.32 -11.74
CA GLY A 288 11.07 -15.39 -12.24
C GLY A 288 11.08 -16.64 -11.34
N GLN A 289 12.05 -17.51 -11.59
CA GLN A 289 12.13 -18.81 -10.94
C GLN A 289 12.97 -18.72 -9.66
N ARG A 290 12.41 -19.17 -8.53
CA ARG A 290 13.12 -19.26 -7.25
C ARG A 290 12.85 -20.58 -6.53
N GLU A 291 13.89 -21.17 -6.00
CA GLU A 291 13.79 -22.36 -5.16
C GLU A 291 13.56 -21.94 -3.70
N ILE A 292 12.47 -22.41 -3.11
CA ILE A 292 12.07 -22.08 -1.74
C ILE A 292 12.20 -23.34 -0.89
N PRO A 293 13.18 -23.40 0.03
CA PRO A 293 13.34 -24.56 0.89
C PRO A 293 12.19 -24.62 1.91
N LEU A 294 11.60 -25.81 2.08
CA LEU A 294 10.58 -26.04 3.09
C LEU A 294 11.27 -26.35 4.42
N THR A 295 11.43 -25.32 5.25
CA THR A 295 12.15 -25.42 6.54
C THR A 295 11.23 -25.43 7.76
N GLU A 296 9.99 -24.97 7.60
CA GLU A 296 9.01 -24.90 8.68
C GLU A 296 8.00 -26.04 8.57
N ASN A 297 7.45 -26.45 9.71
CA ASN A 297 6.41 -27.48 9.75
C ASN A 297 5.07 -26.99 9.16
N LEU A 298 4.92 -25.67 9.01
CA LEU A 298 3.73 -25.02 8.52
C LEU A 298 4.12 -23.81 7.66
N CYS A 299 3.81 -23.84 6.38
CA CYS A 299 4.07 -22.71 5.47
C CYS A 299 2.78 -22.24 4.82
N THR A 300 2.43 -20.96 4.98
CA THR A 300 1.30 -20.37 4.24
C THR A 300 1.78 -19.81 2.90
N VAL A 301 1.03 -20.07 1.82
CA VAL A 301 1.36 -19.62 0.46
C VAL A 301 0.33 -18.60 0.00
N GLY A 302 0.77 -17.39 -0.37
CA GLY A 302 -0.16 -16.34 -0.76
C GLY A 302 0.49 -15.00 -1.13
N ARG A 303 -0.35 -14.03 -1.51
CA ARG A 303 0.06 -12.66 -1.84
C ARG A 303 0.16 -11.78 -0.59
N ASP A 304 -0.48 -12.17 0.50
CA ASP A 304 -0.45 -11.45 1.77
C ASP A 304 1.00 -11.35 2.28
N PRO A 305 1.48 -10.15 2.68
CA PRO A 305 2.82 -9.99 3.25
C PRO A 305 3.11 -10.85 4.48
N ARG A 306 2.07 -11.38 5.14
CA ARG A 306 2.16 -12.29 6.30
C ARG A 306 2.33 -13.76 5.92
N CYS A 307 2.22 -14.13 4.64
CA CYS A 307 2.43 -15.51 4.19
C CYS A 307 3.91 -15.91 4.27
N THR A 308 4.19 -17.13 4.76
CA THR A 308 5.55 -17.70 4.83
C THR A 308 6.19 -17.77 3.45
N ILE A 309 5.41 -18.17 2.45
CA ILE A 309 5.80 -18.24 1.04
C ILE A 309 5.00 -17.21 0.27
N ARG A 310 5.66 -16.12 -0.07
CA ARG A 310 5.06 -15.04 -0.83
C ARG A 310 5.10 -15.36 -2.32
N ILE A 311 3.94 -15.28 -2.96
CA ILE A 311 3.78 -15.42 -4.42
C ILE A 311 3.32 -14.09 -5.03
N HIS A 312 3.83 -13.77 -6.21
CA HIS A 312 3.44 -12.58 -6.96
C HIS A 312 2.57 -13.01 -8.14
N SER A 313 1.30 -12.65 -8.07
CA SER A 313 0.27 -13.01 -9.05
C SER A 313 -0.67 -11.85 -9.23
N GLN A 314 -1.08 -11.53 -10.45
CA GLN A 314 -2.12 -10.52 -10.74
C GLN A 314 -3.54 -10.87 -10.22
N PHE A 315 -3.83 -12.08 -9.71
CA PHE A 315 -5.18 -12.53 -9.30
C PHE A 315 -5.49 -12.46 -7.77
N VAL A 316 -6.79 -12.42 -7.42
CA VAL A 316 -7.38 -11.79 -6.21
C VAL A 316 -7.11 -12.47 -4.85
N SER A 317 -6.77 -13.77 -4.81
CA SER A 317 -6.68 -14.48 -3.52
C SER A 317 -5.49 -14.01 -2.66
N ARG A 318 -5.77 -13.55 -1.44
CA ARG A 318 -4.74 -13.13 -0.47
C ARG A 318 -3.92 -14.31 0.06
N VAL A 319 -4.59 -15.43 0.37
CA VAL A 319 -3.98 -16.71 0.78
C VAL A 319 -4.51 -17.80 -0.14
N HIS A 320 -3.63 -18.60 -0.72
CA HIS A 320 -3.99 -19.64 -1.70
C HIS A 320 -4.00 -21.04 -1.09
N GLY A 321 -3.05 -21.34 -0.20
CA GLY A 321 -3.02 -22.64 0.47
C GLY A 321 -2.04 -22.68 1.62
N THR A 322 -2.16 -23.71 2.44
CA THR A 322 -1.27 -23.95 3.57
C THR A 322 -0.59 -25.31 3.39
N LEU A 323 0.74 -25.32 3.45
CA LEU A 323 1.58 -26.52 3.42
C LEU A 323 1.83 -26.98 4.85
N VAL A 324 1.53 -28.24 5.13
CA VAL A 324 1.69 -28.89 6.43
C VAL A 324 2.69 -30.03 6.29
N CYS A 325 3.71 -30.01 7.13
CA CYS A 325 4.67 -31.11 7.25
C CYS A 325 4.07 -32.22 8.11
N LEU A 326 4.00 -33.43 7.56
CA LEU A 326 3.49 -34.64 8.19
C LEU A 326 4.67 -35.59 8.46
N PRO A 327 5.05 -35.82 9.73
CA PRO A 327 6.09 -36.79 10.05
C PRO A 327 5.58 -38.21 9.78
N GLN A 328 6.38 -39.02 9.09
CA GLN A 328 6.06 -40.40 8.76
C GLN A 328 6.71 -41.40 9.75
N PRO A 329 6.13 -42.61 9.92
CA PRO A 329 6.64 -43.60 10.87
C PRO A 329 8.07 -44.08 10.59
N ASP A 330 8.54 -43.95 9.35
CA ASP A 330 9.89 -44.30 8.90
C ASP A 330 10.92 -43.20 9.17
N GLY A 331 10.52 -42.08 9.79
CA GLY A 331 11.37 -40.93 10.06
C GLY A 331 11.51 -39.95 8.89
N SER A 332 10.82 -40.20 7.76
CA SER A 332 10.71 -39.25 6.65
C SER A 332 9.63 -38.20 6.93
N TYR A 333 9.60 -37.16 6.08
CA TYR A 333 8.61 -36.08 6.14
C TYR A 333 7.84 -36.02 4.82
N ALA A 334 6.52 -36.02 4.89
CA ALA A 334 5.64 -35.74 3.76
C ALA A 334 5.08 -34.31 3.89
N TYR A 335 4.76 -33.67 2.78
CA TYR A 335 4.09 -32.38 2.80
C TYR A 335 2.69 -32.52 2.20
N GLN A 336 1.70 -32.02 2.93
CA GLN A 336 0.33 -31.91 2.44
C GLN A 336 0.01 -30.45 2.19
N VAL A 337 -0.63 -30.14 1.07
CA VAL A 337 -1.20 -28.82 0.81
C VAL A 337 -2.71 -28.84 1.06
N VAL A 338 -3.21 -27.81 1.72
CA VAL A 338 -4.63 -27.62 2.04
C VAL A 338 -5.10 -26.29 1.45
N ASP A 339 -6.31 -26.26 0.90
CA ASP A 339 -6.90 -25.04 0.34
C ASP A 339 -7.15 -23.97 1.43
N GLY A 340 -6.62 -22.76 1.21
CA GLY A 340 -6.82 -21.63 2.12
C GLY A 340 -6.05 -21.74 3.44
N THR A 341 -6.69 -21.39 4.56
CA THR A 341 -6.07 -21.41 5.90
C THR A 341 -6.46 -22.66 6.70
N LEU A 342 -5.59 -23.08 7.64
CA LEU A 342 -5.88 -24.18 8.56
C LEU A 342 -7.13 -23.98 9.44
N GLU A 343 -7.58 -22.73 9.60
CA GLU A 343 -8.81 -22.36 10.32
C GLU A 343 -10.09 -22.69 9.51
N GLY A 344 -9.95 -23.29 8.33
CA GLY A 344 -11.06 -23.73 7.48
C GLY A 344 -11.58 -22.65 6.52
N LYS A 345 -10.91 -21.49 6.41
CA LYS A 345 -11.26 -20.47 5.42
C LYS A 345 -10.65 -20.85 4.07
N ARG A 346 -11.50 -21.31 3.14
CA ARG A 346 -11.11 -21.68 1.77
C ARG A 346 -10.57 -20.48 1.01
N SER A 347 -9.63 -20.71 0.08
CA SER A 347 -9.21 -19.65 -0.83
C SER A 347 -10.31 -19.34 -1.85
N THR A 348 -10.31 -18.13 -2.40
CA THR A 348 -11.37 -17.64 -3.31
C THR A 348 -11.54 -18.52 -4.56
N ASN A 349 -10.45 -19.12 -5.03
CA ASN A 349 -10.43 -19.91 -6.27
C ASN A 349 -10.23 -21.42 -6.01
N GLY A 350 -9.92 -21.80 -4.77
CA GLY A 350 -9.37 -23.09 -4.39
C GLY A 350 -7.95 -23.31 -4.88
N ILE A 351 -7.25 -24.26 -4.27
CA ILE A 351 -5.93 -24.68 -4.74
C ILE A 351 -6.06 -25.68 -5.89
N LEU A 352 -5.26 -25.48 -6.94
CA LEU A 352 -5.15 -26.42 -8.05
C LEU A 352 -3.85 -27.20 -7.92
N VAL A 353 -3.95 -28.52 -8.00
CA VAL A 353 -2.81 -29.43 -8.06
C VAL A 353 -2.90 -30.20 -9.37
N ASN A 354 -1.84 -30.11 -10.17
CA ASN A 354 -1.76 -30.68 -11.52
C ASN A 354 -2.97 -30.26 -12.39
N GLY A 355 -3.40 -29.00 -12.30
CA GLY A 355 -4.55 -28.47 -13.02
C GLY A 355 -5.94 -28.85 -12.46
N HIS A 356 -6.02 -29.61 -11.38
CA HIS A 356 -7.29 -30.03 -10.76
C HIS A 356 -7.49 -29.39 -9.39
N LYS A 357 -8.70 -28.85 -9.14
CA LYS A 357 -9.05 -28.27 -7.84
C LYS A 357 -9.06 -29.35 -6.76
N GLN A 358 -8.36 -29.12 -5.65
CA GLN A 358 -8.28 -30.04 -4.51
C GLN A 358 -8.66 -29.32 -3.21
N GLU A 359 -9.25 -30.04 -2.26
CA GLU A 359 -9.44 -29.52 -0.89
C GLU A 359 -8.19 -29.76 -0.04
N SER A 360 -7.54 -30.92 -0.23
CA SER A 360 -6.25 -31.26 0.35
C SER A 360 -5.52 -32.27 -0.54
N TRP A 361 -4.19 -32.20 -0.61
CA TRP A 361 -3.38 -33.10 -1.43
C TRP A 361 -2.00 -33.37 -0.82
N GLU A 362 -1.58 -34.63 -0.80
CA GLU A 362 -0.23 -35.02 -0.35
C GLU A 362 0.75 -34.93 -1.52
N LEU A 363 1.78 -34.09 -1.39
CA LEU A 363 2.71 -33.72 -2.45
C LEU A 363 3.72 -34.83 -2.76
N LYS A 364 3.91 -35.11 -4.04
CA LYS A 364 4.92 -36.01 -4.61
C LYS A 364 5.87 -35.23 -5.51
N ALA A 365 7.11 -35.70 -5.68
CA ALA A 365 8.05 -35.08 -6.60
C ALA A 365 7.42 -34.80 -7.97
N GLY A 366 7.54 -33.55 -8.42
CA GLY A 366 6.99 -33.09 -9.70
C GLY A 366 5.54 -32.60 -9.65
N ASP A 367 4.84 -32.71 -8.51
CA ASP A 367 3.50 -32.14 -8.37
C ASP A 367 3.56 -30.63 -8.58
N ARG A 368 2.67 -30.16 -9.46
CA ARG A 368 2.52 -28.75 -9.82
C ARG A 368 1.37 -28.13 -9.05
N LEU A 369 1.69 -27.12 -8.24
CA LEU A 369 0.73 -26.28 -7.54
C LEU A 369 0.45 -25.04 -8.37
N ASP A 370 -0.77 -24.87 -8.86
CA ASP A 370 -1.15 -23.70 -9.66
C ASP A 370 -1.84 -22.66 -8.76
N PHE A 371 -1.27 -21.46 -8.74
CA PHE A 371 -1.76 -20.29 -8.01
C PHE A 371 -2.28 -19.18 -8.93
N GLY A 372 -2.35 -19.47 -10.23
CA GLY A 372 -2.83 -18.58 -11.27
C GLY A 372 -2.33 -19.03 -12.66
N PRO A 373 -2.75 -18.36 -13.74
CA PRO A 373 -2.40 -18.74 -15.11
C PRO A 373 -0.89 -18.86 -15.38
N ASN A 374 -0.09 -18.00 -14.72
CA ASN A 374 1.36 -17.92 -14.89
C ASN A 374 2.12 -18.03 -13.56
N VAL A 375 1.47 -18.50 -12.50
CA VAL A 375 2.08 -18.60 -11.17
C VAL A 375 1.89 -20.00 -10.66
N HIS A 376 2.99 -20.75 -10.56
CA HIS A 376 2.95 -22.13 -10.15
C HIS A 376 4.21 -22.52 -9.41
N ALA A 377 4.13 -23.57 -8.59
CA ALA A 377 5.29 -24.16 -7.95
C ALA A 377 5.36 -25.64 -8.24
N ILE A 378 6.57 -26.15 -8.48
CA ILE A 378 6.83 -27.59 -8.61
C ILE A 378 7.42 -28.08 -7.30
N TYR A 379 6.85 -29.15 -6.75
CA TYR A 379 7.40 -29.79 -5.56
C TYR A 379 8.64 -30.61 -5.88
N LEU A 380 9.72 -30.35 -5.16
CA LEU A 380 11.02 -30.98 -5.31
C LEU A 380 11.32 -31.80 -4.06
N GLU A 381 11.58 -33.10 -4.24
CA GLU A 381 12.07 -33.96 -3.18
C GLU A 381 13.56 -33.70 -2.88
N PRO A 382 14.02 -33.99 -1.65
CA PRO A 382 15.44 -33.96 -1.33
C PRO A 382 16.20 -34.97 -2.20
N THR A 383 17.32 -34.57 -2.78
CA THR A 383 18.12 -35.41 -3.69
C THR A 383 19.11 -36.30 -2.95
N TYR A 384 19.04 -36.37 -1.62
CA TYR A 384 19.94 -37.17 -0.79
C TYR A 384 19.24 -38.46 -0.34
N THR A 385 19.58 -39.57 -1.00
CA THR A 385 19.39 -40.91 -0.44
C THR A 385 20.48 -41.14 0.60
N PRO A 386 20.15 -41.44 1.88
CA PRO A 386 21.15 -41.90 2.83
C PRO A 386 21.80 -43.18 2.30
N PRO A 387 23.10 -43.41 2.57
CA PRO A 387 23.74 -44.65 2.16
C PRO A 387 22.97 -45.83 2.76
N SER A 388 22.61 -46.79 1.92
CA SER A 388 22.02 -48.06 2.34
C SER A 388 22.89 -48.67 3.45
N ILE A 389 22.29 -48.97 4.61
CA ILE A 389 22.96 -49.66 5.73
C ILE A 389 23.35 -51.08 5.32
#